data_AF-A0A9D7U0E7-F1
#
_entry.id   AF-A0A9D7U0E7-F1
#
_cell.length_a   1.000
_cell.length_b   1.000
_cell.length_c   1.000
_cell.angle_alpha   90.00
_cell.angle_beta   90.00
_cell.angle_gamma   90.00
#
_symmetry.space_group_name_H-M   'P 1'
#
loop_
_entity.id
_entity.type
_entity.pdbx_description
1 polymer ?
#
loop_
_entity_poly.entity_id
_entity_poly.type
_entity_poly.pdbx_seq_one_letter_code
_entity_poly.pdbx_strand_id
1 'polypeptide(L)'
;MSLKSSVTDFFKFDELKDNFIKLIEAKFELKKLEIQEKVEEVASRLIVKLFLGLFLAMVFIFLNILLAIGINYLTHTIWAGYAILALIYMILWFIFNTKKSDIEKTIKEKIREGVEKSGI
;
A
#
# COMPACT_ATOMS: atom_id res chain seq x y z
N MET A 1 38.79 19.31 -53.66
CA MET A 1 38.86 19.29 -52.18
C MET A 1 37.50 19.34 -51.46
N SER A 2 36.39 19.73 -52.11
CA SER A 2 35.08 19.95 -51.46
C SER A 2 34.26 18.71 -51.08
N LEU A 3 34.56 17.53 -51.61
CA LEU A 3 33.72 16.32 -51.40
C LEU A 3 34.11 15.51 -50.14
N LYS A 4 35.32 15.69 -49.60
CA LYS A 4 35.82 14.91 -48.46
C LYS A 4 35.22 15.34 -47.12
N SER A 5 34.85 16.62 -46.94
CA SER A 5 34.32 17.14 -45.68
C SER A 5 32.87 16.69 -45.44
N SER A 6 31.99 16.77 -46.43
CA SER A 6 30.58 16.36 -46.30
C SER A 6 30.40 14.87 -45.98
N VAL A 7 31.29 14.01 -46.47
CA VAL A 7 31.28 12.56 -46.15
C VAL A 7 31.74 12.31 -44.70
N THR A 8 32.66 13.13 -44.19
CA THR A 8 33.15 13.02 -42.80
C THR A 8 32.11 13.52 -41.80
N ASP A 9 31.35 14.56 -42.16
CA ASP A 9 30.25 15.08 -41.34
C ASP A 9 29.07 14.08 -41.27
N PHE A 10 28.81 13.33 -42.34
CA PHE A 10 27.82 12.25 -42.35
C PHE A 10 28.21 11.09 -41.45
N PHE A 11 29.50 10.68 -41.46
CA PHE A 11 30.03 9.65 -40.55
C PHE A 11 29.92 10.04 -39.07
N LYS A 12 30.19 11.32 -38.74
CA LYS A 12 30.01 11.82 -37.37
C LYS A 12 28.55 11.86 -36.94
N PHE A 13 27.63 12.10 -37.87
CA PHE A 13 26.20 12.10 -37.58
C PHE A 13 25.68 10.71 -37.23
N ASP A 14 26.18 9.67 -37.91
CA ASP A 14 25.87 8.27 -37.57
C ASP A 14 26.46 7.88 -36.20
N GLU A 15 27.71 8.27 -35.90
CA GLU A 15 28.30 8.03 -34.56
C GLU A 15 27.55 8.75 -33.44
N LEU A 16 27.10 9.99 -33.67
CA LEU A 16 26.29 10.75 -32.70
C LEU A 16 24.93 10.09 -32.49
N LYS A 17 24.29 9.63 -33.56
CA LYS A 17 23.02 8.91 -33.52
C LYS A 17 23.15 7.60 -32.75
N ASP A 18 24.20 6.82 -32.98
CA ASP A 18 24.46 5.58 -32.25
C ASP A 18 24.68 5.80 -30.76
N ASN A 19 25.45 6.84 -30.40
CA ASN A 19 25.64 7.19 -28.99
C ASN A 19 24.32 7.67 -28.33
N PHE A 20 23.47 8.37 -29.07
CA PHE A 20 22.16 8.80 -28.59
C PHE A 20 21.20 7.62 -28.38
N ILE A 21 21.20 6.65 -29.30
CA ILE A 21 20.42 5.41 -29.18
C ILE A 21 20.89 4.61 -27.95
N LYS A 22 22.21 4.43 -27.78
CA LYS A 22 22.78 3.77 -26.58
C LYS A 22 22.39 4.49 -25.29
N LEU A 23 22.34 5.82 -25.29
CA LEU A 23 21.91 6.60 -24.14
C LEU A 23 20.42 6.39 -23.82
N ILE A 24 19.58 6.33 -24.85
CA ILE A 24 18.14 6.04 -24.70
C ILE A 24 17.93 4.62 -24.17
N GLU A 25 18.65 3.63 -24.71
CA GLU A 25 18.63 2.25 -24.24
C GLU A 25 19.05 2.17 -22.77
N ALA A 26 20.17 2.79 -22.40
CA ALA A 26 20.64 2.83 -21.01
C ALA A 26 19.62 3.50 -20.08
N LYS A 27 18.95 4.58 -20.51
CA LYS A 27 17.88 5.21 -19.74
C LYS A 27 16.65 4.31 -19.59
N PHE A 28 16.32 3.53 -20.61
CA PHE A 28 15.23 2.55 -20.55
C PHE A 28 15.55 1.40 -19.60
N GLU A 29 16.77 0.89 -19.65
CA GLU A 29 17.26 -0.15 -18.74
C GLU A 29 17.26 0.34 -17.29
N LEU A 30 17.76 1.56 -17.03
CA LEU A 30 17.70 2.19 -15.72
C LEU A 30 16.26 2.31 -15.21
N LYS A 31 15.33 2.76 -16.06
CA LYS A 31 13.92 2.88 -15.70
C LYS A 31 13.29 1.52 -15.40
N LYS A 32 13.66 0.47 -16.13
CA LYS A 32 13.20 -0.90 -15.87
C LYS A 32 13.70 -1.41 -14.52
N LEU A 33 14.98 -1.17 -14.21
CA LEU A 33 15.61 -1.49 -12.92
C LEU A 33 14.91 -0.76 -11.77
N GLU A 34 14.70 0.56 -11.88
CA GLU A 34 14.00 1.35 -10.87
C GLU A 34 12.57 0.83 -10.60
N ILE A 35 11.84 0.45 -11.66
CA ILE A 35 10.51 -0.15 -11.52
C ILE A 35 10.60 -1.49 -10.79
N GLN A 36 11.56 -2.33 -11.15
CA GLN A 36 11.75 -3.63 -10.51
C GLN A 36 12.08 -3.47 -9.03
N GLU A 37 13.06 -2.63 -8.67
CA GLU A 37 13.42 -2.34 -7.29
C GLU A 37 12.22 -1.82 -6.49
N LYS A 38 11.46 -0.87 -7.06
CA LYS A 38 10.26 -0.31 -6.42
C LYS A 38 9.17 -1.37 -6.21
N VAL A 39 8.98 -2.27 -7.18
CA VAL A 39 8.02 -3.38 -7.05
C VAL A 39 8.49 -4.37 -5.98
N GLU A 40 9.76 -4.74 -5.95
CA GLU A 40 10.34 -5.63 -4.94
C GLU A 40 10.24 -5.04 -3.52
N GLU A 41 10.52 -3.75 -3.38
CA GLU A 41 10.42 -3.02 -2.10
C GLU A 41 8.96 -2.90 -1.63
N VAL A 42 8.01 -2.65 -2.54
CA VAL A 42 6.59 -2.61 -2.19
C VAL A 42 6.07 -4.00 -1.87
N ALA A 43 6.39 -5.01 -2.68
CA ALA A 43 5.95 -6.38 -2.50
C ALA A 43 6.44 -6.96 -1.17
N SER A 44 7.73 -6.83 -0.87
CA SER A 44 8.31 -7.31 0.40
C SER A 44 7.65 -6.64 1.61
N ARG A 45 7.48 -5.31 1.60
CA ARG A 45 6.79 -4.58 2.68
C ARG A 45 5.33 -5.00 2.82
N LEU A 46 4.61 -5.20 1.72
CA LEU A 46 3.22 -5.65 1.74
C LEU A 46 3.08 -7.04 2.34
N ILE A 47 3.95 -7.98 1.96
CA ILE A 47 3.95 -9.34 2.49
C ILE A 47 4.16 -9.32 4.00
N VAL A 48 5.19 -8.61 4.49
CA VAL A 48 5.46 -8.51 5.94
C VAL A 48 4.29 -7.89 6.68
N LYS A 49 3.72 -6.78 6.16
CA LYS A 49 2.55 -6.13 6.76
C LYS A 49 1.32 -7.04 6.78
N LEU A 50 1.12 -7.84 5.73
CA LEU A 50 0.02 -8.79 5.64
C LEU A 50 0.15 -9.88 6.71
N PHE A 51 1.34 -10.46 6.87
CA PHE A 51 1.59 -11.44 7.92
C PHE A 51 1.41 -10.85 9.32
N LEU A 52 1.96 -9.66 9.59
CA LEU A 52 1.77 -8.96 10.87
C LEU A 52 0.28 -8.68 11.14
N GLY A 53 -0.45 -8.22 10.12
CA GLY A 53 -1.89 -7.99 10.21
C GLY A 53 -2.66 -9.28 10.50
N LEU A 54 -2.28 -10.39 9.88
CA LEU A 54 -2.87 -11.70 10.13
C LEU A 54 -2.64 -12.15 11.58
N PHE A 55 -1.40 -12.06 12.08
CA PHE A 55 -1.11 -12.41 13.47
C PHE A 55 -1.88 -11.53 14.46
N LEU A 56 -1.96 -10.23 14.19
CA LEU A 56 -2.74 -9.31 15.02
C LEU A 56 -4.23 -9.67 15.01
N ALA A 57 -4.78 -10.01 13.85
CA ALA A 57 -6.17 -10.47 13.72
C ALA A 57 -6.41 -11.76 14.51
N MET A 58 -5.48 -12.72 14.46
CA MET A 58 -5.56 -13.95 15.27
C MET A 58 -5.58 -13.63 16.76
N VAL A 59 -4.65 -12.80 17.25
CA VAL A 59 -4.61 -12.37 18.66
C VAL A 59 -5.94 -11.70 19.05
N PHE A 60 -6.48 -10.85 18.20
CA PHE A 60 -7.74 -10.16 18.44
C PHE A 60 -8.95 -11.13 18.53
N ILE A 61 -8.99 -12.15 17.67
CA ILE A 61 -10.03 -13.19 17.71
C ILE A 61 -9.90 -13.98 19.02
N PHE A 62 -8.70 -14.43 19.39
CA PHE A 62 -8.49 -15.17 20.63
C PHE A 62 -8.82 -14.34 21.87
N LEU A 63 -8.51 -13.03 21.86
CA LEU A 63 -8.87 -12.13 22.94
C LEU A 63 -10.40 -12.00 23.10
N ASN A 64 -11.13 -11.93 21.99
CA ASN A 64 -12.60 -11.94 22.02
C ASN A 64 -13.17 -13.24 22.56
N ILE A 65 -12.64 -14.37 22.12
CA ILE A 65 -13.05 -15.69 22.64
C ILE A 65 -12.77 -15.76 24.15
N LEU A 66 -11.58 -15.32 24.59
CA LEU A 66 -11.21 -15.29 26.00
C LEU A 66 -12.16 -14.42 26.82
N LEU A 67 -12.49 -13.22 26.33
CA LEU A 67 -13.46 -12.32 26.96
C LEU A 67 -14.85 -12.96 27.07
N ALA A 68 -15.34 -13.58 25.99
CA ALA A 68 -16.61 -14.29 25.98
C ALA A 68 -16.63 -15.41 27.04
N ILE A 69 -15.58 -16.22 27.08
CA ILE A 69 -15.46 -17.32 28.05
C ILE A 69 -15.37 -16.78 29.48
N GLY A 70 -14.67 -15.67 29.73
CA GLY A 70 -14.64 -15.02 31.03
C GLY A 70 -16.02 -14.59 31.52
N ILE A 71 -16.83 -14.01 30.63
CA ILE A 71 -18.21 -13.62 30.94
C ILE A 71 -19.10 -14.85 31.15
N ASN A 72 -18.92 -15.90 30.33
CA ASN A 72 -19.62 -17.18 30.47
C ASN A 72 -19.36 -17.80 31.85
N TYR A 73 -18.10 -17.81 32.30
CA TYR A 73 -17.72 -18.32 33.61
C TYR A 73 -18.40 -17.54 34.74
N LEU A 74 -18.45 -16.20 34.65
CA LEU A 74 -19.08 -15.35 35.67
C LEU A 74 -20.60 -15.49 35.71
N THR A 75 -21.23 -15.73 34.57
CA THR A 75 -22.70 -15.88 34.45
C THR A 75 -23.17 -17.31 34.65
N HIS A 76 -22.25 -18.28 34.78
CA HIS A 76 -22.54 -19.72 34.79
C HIS A 76 -23.33 -20.19 33.56
N THR A 77 -23.13 -19.54 32.41
CA THR A 77 -23.78 -19.90 31.14
C THR A 77 -22.75 -20.18 30.06
N ILE A 78 -23.13 -20.94 29.04
CA ILE A 78 -22.22 -21.30 27.93
C ILE A 78 -22.20 -20.25 26.82
N TRP A 79 -23.22 -19.38 26.77
CA TRP A 79 -23.49 -18.53 25.61
C TRP A 79 -23.57 -17.02 25.89
N ALA A 80 -23.77 -16.59 27.14
CA ALA A 80 -24.08 -15.18 27.42
C ALA A 80 -22.92 -14.22 27.05
N GLY A 81 -21.67 -14.63 27.24
CA GLY A 81 -20.51 -13.85 26.86
C GLY A 81 -20.42 -13.59 25.36
N TYR A 82 -20.74 -14.59 24.54
CA TYR A 82 -20.82 -14.40 23.09
C TYR A 82 -21.97 -13.47 22.70
N ALA A 83 -23.14 -13.61 23.33
CA ALA A 83 -24.30 -12.77 23.06
C ALA A 83 -24.05 -11.29 23.45
N ILE A 84 -23.38 -11.05 24.58
CA ILE A 84 -23.02 -9.69 25.03
C ILE A 84 -22.04 -9.05 24.06
N LEU A 85 -20.97 -9.76 23.66
CA LEU A 85 -20.03 -9.23 22.67
C LEU A 85 -20.71 -8.95 21.32
N ALA A 86 -21.63 -9.83 20.88
CA ALA A 86 -22.39 -9.62 19.66
C ALA A 86 -23.26 -8.35 19.73
N LEU A 87 -23.93 -8.10 20.86
CA LEU A 87 -24.70 -6.88 21.08
C LEU A 87 -23.80 -5.63 21.07
N ILE A 88 -22.64 -5.68 21.74
CA ILE A 88 -21.67 -4.57 21.74
C ILE A 88 -21.23 -4.25 20.30
N TYR A 89 -20.87 -5.27 19.52
CA TYR A 89 -20.46 -5.07 18.13
C TYR A 89 -21.60 -4.58 17.23
N MET A 90 -22.83 -5.02 17.48
CA MET A 90 -24.00 -4.54 16.77
C MET A 90 -24.29 -3.06 17.06
N ILE A 91 -24.13 -2.63 18.32
CA ILE A 91 -24.26 -1.22 18.71
C ILE A 91 -23.17 -0.38 18.05
N LEU A 92 -21.91 -0.83 18.10
CA LEU A 92 -20.81 -0.16 17.40
C LEU A 92 -21.15 -0.02 15.92
N TRP A 93 -21.52 -1.11 15.26
CA TRP A 93 -21.89 -1.09 13.84
C TRP A 93 -22.99 -0.07 13.55
N PHE A 94 -24.03 0.00 14.39
CA PHE A 94 -25.10 0.97 14.24
C PHE A 94 -24.63 2.43 14.37
N ILE A 95 -23.76 2.72 15.36
CA ILE A 95 -23.15 4.04 15.55
C ILE A 95 -22.32 4.43 14.33
N PHE A 96 -21.47 3.52 13.85
CA PHE A 96 -20.62 3.75 12.68
C PHE A 96 -21.45 3.94 11.41
N ASN A 97 -22.53 3.18 11.24
CA ASN A 97 -23.42 3.32 10.08
C ASN A 97 -24.15 4.67 10.08
N THR A 98 -24.54 5.17 11.25
CA THR A 98 -25.21 6.48 11.40
C THR A 98 -24.25 7.65 11.14
N LYS A 99 -22.97 7.51 11.54
CA LYS A 99 -21.94 8.55 11.38
C LYS A 99 -21.11 8.40 10.11
N LYS A 100 -21.50 7.51 9.18
CA LYS A 100 -20.73 7.19 7.98
C LYS A 100 -20.34 8.43 7.16
N SER A 101 -21.27 9.39 7.00
CA SER A 101 -21.04 10.69 6.35
C SER A 101 -19.89 11.48 6.96
N ASP A 102 -19.83 11.56 8.28
CA ASP A 102 -18.87 12.42 8.99
C ASP A 102 -17.49 11.74 9.08
N ILE A 103 -17.50 10.42 9.20
CA ILE A 103 -16.29 9.59 9.15
C ILE A 103 -15.66 9.70 7.75
N GLU A 104 -16.44 9.61 6.68
CA GLU A 104 -15.94 9.77 5.31
C GLU A 104 -15.32 11.16 5.07
N LYS A 105 -15.92 12.23 5.60
CA LYS A 105 -15.35 13.58 5.51
C LYS A 105 -14.04 13.71 6.27
N THR A 106 -14.00 13.23 7.51
CA THR A 106 -12.79 13.28 8.36
C THR A 106 -11.64 12.47 7.76
N ILE A 107 -11.94 11.29 7.19
CA ILE A 107 -10.94 10.46 6.51
C ILE A 107 -10.42 11.16 5.24
N LYS A 108 -11.31 11.75 4.43
CA LYS A 108 -10.92 12.50 3.23
C LYS A 108 -10.04 13.71 3.56
N GLU A 109 -10.37 14.46 4.62
CA GLU A 109 -9.57 15.60 5.07
C GLU A 109 -8.18 15.17 5.54
N LYS A 110 -8.07 14.11 6.36
CA LYS A 110 -6.77 13.58 6.80
C LYS A 110 -5.93 13.03 5.66
N ILE A 111 -6.55 12.41 4.65
CA ILE A 111 -5.83 11.97 3.45
C ILE A 111 -5.33 13.18 2.67
N ARG A 112 -6.16 14.23 2.50
CA ARG A 112 -5.76 15.45 1.78
C ARG A 112 -4.59 16.17 2.47
N GLU A 113 -4.63 16.30 3.79
CA GLU A 113 -3.53 16.87 4.58
C GLU A 113 -2.26 16.01 4.50
N GLY A 114 -2.41 14.68 4.47
CA GLY A 114 -1.28 13.77 4.29
C GLY A 114 -0.63 13.86 2.91
N VAL A 115 -1.41 14.07 1.85
CA VAL A 115 -0.90 14.28 0.49
C VAL A 115 -0.25 15.66 0.37
N GLU A 116 -0.88 16.73 0.88
CA GLU A 116 -0.31 18.08 0.89
C GLU A 116 1.01 18.17 1.68
N LYS A 117 1.14 17.42 2.80
CA LYS A 117 2.41 17.33 3.55
C LYS A 117 3.48 16.46 2.88
N SER A 118 3.10 15.56 1.98
CA SER A 118 4.04 14.62 1.34
C SER A 118 4.62 15.15 0.02
N GLY A 119 4.23 16.36 -0.42
CA GLY A 119 4.86 17.06 -1.54
C GLY A 119 4.79 16.32 -2.88
N ILE A 120 3.67 15.65 -3.16
CA ILE A 120 3.29 15.23 -4.52
C ILE A 120 2.26 16.22 -5.05
#